data_AF-A0A495JHE9-F1
#
_entry.id   AF-A0A495JHE9-F1
#
_cell.length_a   1.000
_cell.length_b   1.000
_cell.length_c   1.000
_cell.angle_alpha   90.00
_cell.angle_beta   90.00
_cell.angle_gamma   90.00
#
_symmetry.space_group_name_H-M   'P 1'
#
loop_
_entity.id
_entity.type
_entity.pdbx_description
1 polymer ?
#
loop_
_entity_poly.entity_id
_entity_poly.type
_entity_poly.pdbx_seq_one_letter_code
_entity_poly.pdbx_strand_id
1 'polypeptide(L)'
;MTVLAAPRHPLVRQALTDARTWCTGQIIDERPALVHAVRVAVTLARHLPGVPPELVAAALLHDAPEFVPPELDLDTILTARYGPEVPRIIRALQVEHHALDQPNPPISTDDRPVLLASTADKIVALASLIRRARASGDPDAFFTARPGLLRLLPHFHGFHQAATGLVPTGMSDQLGYVLDLIDQTAATARTRMQEPGR
;
A
#
# COMPACT_ATOMS: atom_id res chain seq x y z
N MET A 1 -1.97 1.83 -22.22
CA MET A 1 -3.12 2.53 -21.58
C MET A 1 -3.33 1.93 -20.20
N THR A 2 -3.63 2.73 -19.18
CA THR A 2 -3.90 2.26 -17.81
C THR A 2 -5.40 2.04 -17.58
N VAL A 3 -5.77 1.24 -16.58
CA VAL A 3 -7.20 1.05 -16.17
C VAL A 3 -7.92 2.36 -15.81
N LEU A 4 -7.16 3.41 -15.48
CA LEU A 4 -7.68 4.74 -15.17
C LEU A 4 -7.87 5.64 -16.40
N ALA A 5 -7.39 5.24 -17.58
CA ALA A 5 -7.51 5.99 -18.83
C ALA A 5 -8.92 5.84 -19.42
N ALA A 6 -9.38 6.86 -20.14
CA ALA A 6 -10.68 6.80 -20.79
C ALA A 6 -10.66 5.89 -22.04
N PRO A 7 -11.76 5.17 -22.35
CA PRO A 7 -12.96 5.02 -21.51
C PRO A 7 -12.69 4.07 -20.34
N ARG A 8 -13.04 4.50 -19.11
CA ARG A 8 -12.83 3.73 -17.88
C ARG A 8 -14.15 3.17 -17.36
N HIS A 9 -14.09 2.04 -16.66
CA HIS A 9 -15.27 1.40 -16.06
C HIS A 9 -16.04 2.37 -15.14
N PRO A 10 -17.39 2.37 -15.12
CA PRO A 10 -18.17 3.27 -14.27
C PRO A 10 -17.82 3.22 -12.78
N LEU A 11 -17.63 2.02 -12.22
CA LEU A 11 -17.21 1.86 -10.81
C LEU A 11 -15.85 2.53 -10.53
N VAL A 12 -14.88 2.37 -11.42
CA VAL A 12 -13.54 2.98 -11.28
C VAL A 12 -13.62 4.51 -11.40
N ARG A 13 -14.51 5.02 -12.26
CA ARG A 13 -14.77 6.47 -12.36
C ARG A 13 -15.39 7.02 -11.07
N GLN A 14 -16.34 6.31 -10.50
CA GLN A 14 -16.97 6.70 -9.23
C GLN A 14 -15.95 6.66 -8.09
N ALA A 15 -15.19 5.57 -7.96
CA ALA A 15 -14.14 5.42 -6.95
C ALA A 15 -13.08 6.51 -7.04
N LEU A 16 -12.68 6.92 -8.25
CA LEU A 16 -11.73 8.03 -8.40
C LEU A 16 -12.32 9.37 -7.96
N THR A 17 -13.62 9.59 -8.16
CA THR A 17 -14.31 10.80 -7.69
C THR A 17 -14.39 10.83 -6.16
N ASP A 18 -14.73 9.70 -5.55
CA ASP A 18 -14.81 9.59 -4.09
C ASP A 18 -13.40 9.68 -3.47
N ALA A 19 -12.40 9.02 -4.04
CA ALA A 19 -10.99 9.13 -3.62
C ALA A 19 -10.49 10.58 -3.67
N ARG A 20 -10.81 11.34 -4.72
CA ARG A 20 -10.47 12.78 -4.78
C ARG A 20 -11.08 13.55 -3.62
N THR A 21 -12.33 13.27 -3.30
CA THR A 21 -13.06 13.96 -2.23
C THR A 21 -12.44 13.63 -0.88
N TRP A 22 -12.30 12.34 -0.56
CA TRP A 22 -11.83 11.90 0.75
C TRP A 22 -10.33 12.12 0.97
N CYS A 23 -9.51 12.07 -0.07
CA CYS A 23 -8.08 12.39 0.02
C CYS A 23 -7.78 13.90 -0.02
N THR A 24 -8.78 14.78 -0.15
CA THR A 24 -8.53 16.23 -0.25
C THR A 24 -7.89 16.75 1.04
N GLY A 25 -6.73 17.39 0.91
CA GLY A 25 -5.96 17.90 2.06
C GLY A 25 -5.16 16.83 2.82
N GLN A 26 -5.32 15.55 2.49
CA GLN A 26 -4.66 14.44 3.18
C GLN A 26 -3.27 14.16 2.60
N ILE A 27 -2.36 13.77 3.48
CA ILE A 27 -0.95 13.52 3.17
C ILE A 27 -0.56 12.12 3.63
N ILE A 28 0.05 11.35 2.75
CA ILE A 28 0.77 10.11 3.06
C ILE A 28 2.22 10.34 2.65
N ASP A 29 3.16 10.05 3.54
CA ASP A 29 4.59 10.12 3.21
C ASP A 29 5.03 11.47 2.60
N GLU A 30 4.54 12.58 3.16
CA GLU A 30 4.80 13.96 2.69
C GLU A 30 4.30 14.24 1.26
N ARG A 31 3.39 13.42 0.73
CA ARG A 31 2.78 13.57 -0.60
C ARG A 31 1.25 13.52 -0.51
N PRO A 32 0.53 14.12 -1.48
CA PRO A 32 -0.93 14.02 -1.51
C PRO A 32 -1.40 12.55 -1.54
N ALA A 33 -2.31 12.18 -0.64
CA ALA A 33 -2.79 10.80 -0.49
C ALA A 33 -3.41 10.23 -1.78
N LEU A 34 -4.11 11.08 -2.56
CA LEU A 34 -4.68 10.68 -3.86
C LEU A 34 -3.62 10.12 -4.83
N VAL A 35 -2.39 10.64 -4.80
CA VAL A 35 -1.32 10.17 -5.68
C VAL A 35 -0.89 8.76 -5.30
N HIS A 36 -0.89 8.44 -4.00
CA HIS A 36 -0.63 7.08 -3.51
C HIS A 36 -1.70 6.12 -4.00
N ALA A 37 -2.97 6.36 -3.67
CA ALA A 37 -4.10 5.52 -4.08
C ALA A 37 -4.15 5.26 -5.60
N VAL A 38 -3.92 6.30 -6.42
CA VAL A 38 -3.85 6.17 -7.88
C VAL A 38 -2.70 5.26 -8.32
N ARG A 39 -1.52 5.38 -7.69
CA ARG A 39 -0.37 4.53 -8.00
C ARG A 39 -0.58 3.08 -7.59
N VAL A 40 -1.28 2.82 -6.49
CA VAL A 40 -1.65 1.47 -6.05
C VAL A 40 -2.55 0.82 -7.11
N ALA A 41 -3.64 1.50 -7.49
CA ALA A 41 -4.56 1.00 -8.52
C ALA A 41 -3.88 0.75 -9.88
N VAL A 42 -2.98 1.63 -10.31
CA VAL A 42 -2.20 1.44 -11.55
C VAL A 42 -1.21 0.28 -11.42
N THR A 43 -0.55 0.14 -10.28
CA THR A 43 0.39 -0.96 -10.03
C THR A 43 -0.30 -2.30 -10.07
N LEU A 44 -1.46 -2.41 -9.43
CA LEU A 44 -2.31 -3.59 -9.45
C LEU A 44 -2.71 -3.94 -10.89
N ALA A 45 -3.31 -3.00 -11.64
CA ALA A 45 -3.80 -3.27 -12.99
C ALA A 45 -2.70 -3.58 -14.01
N ARG A 46 -1.48 -3.07 -13.80
CA ARG A 46 -0.32 -3.38 -14.65
C ARG A 46 0.07 -4.85 -14.54
N HIS A 47 -0.03 -5.44 -13.35
CA HIS A 47 0.38 -6.83 -13.09
C HIS A 47 -0.76 -7.84 -13.24
N LEU A 48 -2.00 -7.37 -13.27
CA LEU A 48 -3.19 -8.21 -13.41
C LEU A 48 -4.04 -7.75 -14.61
N PRO A 49 -3.72 -8.19 -15.84
CA PRO A 49 -4.57 -7.96 -16.99
C PRO A 49 -5.98 -8.50 -16.74
N GLY A 50 -7.00 -7.66 -16.96
CA GLY A 50 -8.39 -8.03 -16.67
C GLY A 50 -8.77 -7.97 -15.19
N VAL A 51 -8.03 -7.22 -14.37
CA VAL A 51 -8.39 -6.96 -12.96
C VAL A 51 -9.86 -6.54 -12.82
N PRO A 52 -10.63 -7.15 -11.88
CA PRO A 52 -12.01 -6.75 -11.63
C PRO A 52 -12.13 -5.27 -11.25
N PRO A 53 -13.10 -4.53 -11.79
CA PRO A 53 -13.31 -3.13 -11.44
C PRO A 53 -13.49 -2.86 -9.94
N GLU A 54 -14.08 -3.81 -9.21
CA GLU A 54 -14.27 -3.77 -7.76
C GLU A 54 -12.94 -3.76 -7.03
N LEU A 55 -11.97 -4.58 -7.46
CA LEU A 55 -10.65 -4.61 -6.84
C LEU A 55 -9.86 -3.33 -7.13
N VAL A 56 -10.04 -2.74 -8.32
CA VAL A 56 -9.47 -1.42 -8.65
C VAL A 56 -10.11 -0.32 -7.81
N ALA A 57 -11.43 -0.38 -7.60
CA ALA A 57 -12.15 0.55 -6.73
C ALA A 57 -11.69 0.44 -5.27
N ALA A 58 -11.55 -0.78 -4.75
CA ALA A 58 -11.02 -1.04 -3.42
C ALA A 58 -9.59 -0.50 -3.27
N ALA A 59 -8.71 -0.73 -4.25
CA ALA A 59 -7.36 -0.16 -4.24
C ALA A 59 -7.34 1.38 -4.27
N LEU A 60 -8.26 2.03 -4.99
CA LEU A 60 -8.38 3.49 -5.01
C LEU A 60 -8.89 4.07 -3.68
N LEU A 61 -9.62 3.29 -2.90
CA LEU A 61 -10.32 3.72 -1.69
C LEU A 61 -9.76 3.08 -0.42
N HIS A 62 -8.65 2.34 -0.50
CA HIS A 62 -8.15 1.54 0.61
C HIS A 62 -7.80 2.35 1.86
N ASP A 63 -7.27 3.57 1.67
CA ASP A 63 -6.98 4.50 2.77
C ASP A 63 -8.18 5.35 3.21
N ALA A 64 -9.35 5.22 2.56
CA ALA A 64 -10.52 6.02 2.90
C ALA A 64 -10.91 5.93 4.40
N PRO A 65 -10.84 4.77 5.07
CA PRO A 65 -11.11 4.67 6.50
C PRO A 65 -10.24 5.59 7.39
N GLU A 66 -9.04 5.94 6.94
CA GLU A 66 -8.10 6.81 7.66
C GLU A 66 -8.39 8.30 7.44
N PHE A 67 -9.18 8.65 6.41
CA PHE A 67 -9.36 10.03 5.95
C PHE A 67 -10.78 10.57 6.09
N VAL A 68 -11.77 9.70 6.09
CA VAL A 68 -13.16 10.14 6.25
C VAL A 68 -13.44 10.50 7.71
N PRO A 69 -14.35 11.45 7.98
CA PRO A 69 -14.80 11.73 9.34
C PRO A 69 -15.37 10.47 10.01
N PRO A 70 -15.09 10.23 11.30
CA PRO A 70 -15.52 9.02 11.99
C PRO A 70 -17.05 8.91 12.14
N GLU A 71 -17.79 10.02 12.01
CA GLU A 71 -19.25 10.04 12.04
C GLU A 71 -19.88 9.52 10.74
N LEU A 72 -19.09 9.39 9.67
CA LEU A 72 -19.55 8.87 8.40
C LEU A 72 -19.66 7.34 8.46
N ASP A 73 -20.85 6.80 8.20
CA ASP A 73 -21.04 5.37 8.01
C ASP A 73 -20.46 4.92 6.66
N LEU A 74 -19.13 4.77 6.65
CA LEU A 74 -18.35 4.45 5.46
C LEU A 74 -18.77 3.10 4.87
N ASP A 75 -19.06 2.09 5.69
CA ASP A 75 -19.40 0.74 5.21
C ASP A 75 -20.75 0.73 4.48
N THR A 76 -21.74 1.42 5.01
CA THR A 76 -23.03 1.59 4.34
C THR A 76 -22.88 2.32 3.01
N ILE A 77 -22.09 3.41 2.98
CA ILE A 77 -21.85 4.18 1.76
C ILE A 77 -21.13 3.34 0.70
N LEU A 78 -20.07 2.64 1.10
CA LEU A 78 -19.29 1.81 0.20
C LEU A 78 -20.13 0.64 -0.34
N THR A 79 -20.89 -0.03 0.52
CA THR A 79 -21.78 -1.13 0.13
C THR A 79 -22.82 -0.66 -0.89
N ALA A 80 -23.46 0.48 -0.63
CA ALA A 80 -24.50 1.02 -1.51
C ALA A 80 -23.96 1.45 -2.89
N ARG A 81 -22.72 1.95 -2.96
CA ARG A 81 -22.13 2.49 -4.20
C ARG A 81 -21.35 1.46 -5.01
N TYR A 82 -20.72 0.49 -4.34
CA TYR A 82 -19.74 -0.42 -4.95
C TYR A 82 -20.06 -1.90 -4.75
N GLY A 83 -21.12 -2.23 -4.00
CA GLY A 83 -21.42 -3.59 -3.59
C GLY A 83 -20.60 -4.04 -2.39
N PRO A 84 -20.91 -5.22 -1.81
CA PRO A 84 -20.35 -5.66 -0.53
C PRO A 84 -18.86 -6.05 -0.59
N GLU A 85 -18.35 -6.38 -1.77
CA GLU A 85 -16.97 -6.86 -1.92
C GLU A 85 -15.93 -5.75 -1.69
N VAL A 86 -16.22 -4.52 -2.11
CA VAL A 86 -15.31 -3.38 -1.96
C VAL A 86 -15.06 -3.02 -0.48
N PRO A 87 -16.08 -2.77 0.36
CA PRO A 87 -15.85 -2.52 1.78
C PRO A 87 -15.20 -3.71 2.50
N ARG A 88 -15.50 -4.96 2.11
CA ARG A 88 -14.84 -6.15 2.66
C ARG A 88 -13.32 -6.10 2.46
N ILE A 89 -12.87 -5.81 1.23
CA ILE A 89 -11.45 -5.68 0.91
C ILE A 89 -10.82 -4.50 1.66
N ILE A 90 -11.48 -3.33 1.66
CA ILE A 90 -10.98 -2.12 2.33
C ILE A 90 -10.79 -2.36 3.84
N ARG A 91 -11.76 -3.02 4.51
CA ARG A 91 -11.64 -3.33 5.93
C ARG A 91 -10.55 -4.33 6.24
N ALA A 92 -10.34 -5.34 5.37
CA ALA A 92 -9.23 -6.26 5.54
C ALA A 92 -7.87 -5.55 5.42
N LEU A 93 -7.72 -4.62 4.47
CA LEU A 93 -6.52 -3.79 4.32
C LEU A 93 -6.33 -2.86 5.53
N GLN A 94 -7.40 -2.25 6.04
CA GLN A 94 -7.31 -1.42 7.24
C GLN A 94 -6.85 -2.23 8.47
N VAL A 95 -7.39 -3.43 8.66
CA VAL A 95 -6.95 -4.34 9.74
C VAL A 95 -5.46 -4.65 9.60
N GLU A 96 -4.99 -4.90 8.38
CA GLU A 96 -3.59 -5.13 8.10
C GLU A 96 -2.73 -3.90 8.44
N HIS A 97 -3.13 -2.70 8.01
CA HIS A 97 -2.43 -1.45 8.31
C HIS A 97 -2.32 -1.21 9.82
N HIS A 98 -3.40 -1.35 10.57
CA HIS A 98 -3.39 -1.24 12.04
C HIS A 98 -2.52 -2.31 12.71
N ALA A 99 -2.43 -3.50 12.13
CA ALA A 99 -1.60 -4.56 12.68
C ALA A 99 -0.10 -4.20 12.61
N LEU A 100 0.33 -3.38 11.64
CA LEU A 100 1.72 -2.94 11.51
C LEU A 100 2.23 -2.11 12.69
N ASP A 101 1.32 -1.55 13.51
CA ASP A 101 1.70 -0.87 14.76
C ASP A 101 1.97 -1.83 15.91
N GLN A 102 1.69 -3.12 15.74
CA GLN A 102 1.91 -4.15 16.75
C GLN A 102 3.32 -4.76 16.63
N PRO A 103 3.89 -5.33 17.73
CA PRO A 103 5.24 -5.87 17.71
C PRO A 103 5.47 -7.02 16.72
N ASN A 104 4.45 -7.84 16.46
CA ASN A 104 4.52 -9.01 15.57
C ASN A 104 3.24 -9.07 14.71
N PRO A 105 3.13 -8.24 13.65
CA PRO A 105 1.96 -8.22 12.80
C PRO A 105 1.77 -9.59 12.13
N PRO A 106 0.56 -10.18 12.14
CA PRO A 106 0.27 -11.39 11.41
C PRO A 106 0.41 -11.16 9.90
N ILE A 107 0.83 -12.20 9.17
CA ILE A 107 0.82 -12.24 7.71
C ILE A 107 -0.33 -13.17 7.30
N SER A 108 -1.32 -12.64 6.60
CA SER A 108 -2.42 -13.43 6.04
C SER A 108 -2.33 -13.46 4.52
N THR A 109 -2.49 -14.65 3.95
CA THR A 109 -2.46 -14.88 2.49
C THR A 109 -3.72 -15.58 1.98
N ASP A 110 -4.71 -15.79 2.85
CA ASP A 110 -5.88 -16.62 2.57
C ASP A 110 -6.89 -15.94 1.63
N ASP A 111 -6.91 -14.61 1.66
CA ASP A 111 -7.82 -13.79 0.84
C ASP A 111 -7.08 -13.20 -0.36
N ARG A 112 -7.27 -13.84 -1.53
CA ARG A 112 -6.54 -13.47 -2.75
C ARG A 112 -6.78 -12.01 -3.20
N PRO A 113 -8.03 -11.49 -3.27
CA PRO A 113 -8.26 -10.07 -3.54
C PRO A 113 -7.50 -9.13 -2.61
N VAL A 114 -7.53 -9.39 -1.29
CA VAL A 114 -6.82 -8.56 -0.30
C VAL A 114 -5.31 -8.67 -0.50
N LEU A 115 -4.78 -9.89 -0.69
CA LEU A 115 -3.36 -10.13 -0.92
C LEU A 115 -2.83 -9.35 -2.15
N LEU A 116 -3.60 -9.32 -3.24
CA LEU A 116 -3.24 -8.57 -4.45
C LEU A 116 -3.20 -7.05 -4.21
N ALA A 117 -4.21 -6.51 -3.53
CA ALA A 117 -4.28 -5.08 -3.23
C ALA A 117 -3.18 -4.66 -2.23
N SER A 118 -2.99 -5.44 -1.17
CA SER A 118 -1.93 -5.24 -0.16
C SER A 118 -0.53 -5.28 -0.79
N THR A 119 -0.27 -6.26 -1.67
CA THR A 119 1.01 -6.34 -2.38
C THR A 119 1.25 -5.10 -3.25
N ALA A 120 0.23 -4.63 -3.98
CA ALA A 120 0.33 -3.41 -4.78
C ALA A 120 0.58 -2.15 -3.93
N ASP A 121 -0.07 -2.06 -2.76
CA ASP A 121 0.13 -0.98 -1.79
C ASP A 121 1.58 -0.96 -1.28
N LYS A 122 2.06 -2.09 -0.77
CA LYS A 122 3.45 -2.23 -0.27
C LYS A 122 4.48 -1.86 -1.33
N ILE A 123 4.32 -2.32 -2.57
CA ILE A 123 5.21 -1.94 -3.69
C ILE A 123 5.28 -0.41 -3.82
N VAL A 124 4.14 0.28 -3.78
CA VAL A 124 4.08 1.74 -3.97
C VAL A 124 4.65 2.49 -2.77
N ALA A 125 4.28 2.09 -1.56
CA ALA A 125 4.74 2.69 -0.31
C ALA A 125 6.28 2.55 -0.17
N LEU A 126 6.79 1.33 -0.30
CA LEU A 126 8.22 1.04 -0.19
C LEU A 126 9.04 1.72 -1.30
N ALA A 127 8.54 1.74 -2.54
CA ALA A 127 9.19 2.50 -3.61
C ALA A 127 9.18 4.01 -3.36
N SER A 128 8.18 4.53 -2.66
CA SER A 128 8.12 5.93 -2.25
C SER A 128 9.19 6.27 -1.21
N LEU A 129 9.40 5.39 -0.24
CA LEU A 129 10.45 5.53 0.77
C LEU A 129 11.84 5.60 0.14
N ILE A 130 12.16 4.71 -0.82
CA ILE A 130 13.45 4.76 -1.53
C ILE A 130 13.63 6.10 -2.26
N ARG A 131 12.61 6.56 -2.99
CA ARG A 131 12.69 7.84 -3.72
C ARG A 131 12.94 9.01 -2.77
N ARG A 132 12.28 9.03 -1.61
CA ARG A 132 12.45 10.09 -0.59
C ARG A 132 13.82 10.03 0.06
N ALA A 133 14.29 8.83 0.42
CA ALA A 133 15.63 8.64 0.94
C ALA A 133 16.71 9.12 -0.06
N ARG A 134 16.52 8.90 -1.36
CA ARG A 134 17.42 9.45 -2.38
C ARG A 134 17.30 10.98 -2.51
N ALA A 135 16.08 11.50 -2.45
CA ALA A 135 15.83 12.93 -2.57
C ALA A 135 16.29 13.75 -1.36
N SER A 136 16.47 13.15 -0.18
CA SER A 136 17.01 13.84 0.99
C SER A 136 18.50 14.18 0.87
N GLY A 137 19.22 13.57 -0.08
CA GLY A 137 20.68 13.72 -0.21
C GLY A 137 21.48 12.91 0.81
N ASP A 138 20.83 12.43 1.87
CA ASP A 138 21.38 11.53 2.88
C ASP A 138 20.37 10.41 3.20
N PRO A 139 20.45 9.28 2.47
CA PRO A 139 19.56 8.15 2.69
C PRO A 139 19.78 7.50 4.07
N ASP A 140 21.00 7.51 4.60
CA ASP A 140 21.32 6.89 5.89
C ASP A 140 20.67 7.64 7.05
N ALA A 141 20.78 8.98 7.06
CA ALA A 141 20.07 9.82 8.02
C ALA A 141 18.55 9.69 7.86
N PHE A 142 18.05 9.57 6.63
CA PHE A 142 16.62 9.38 6.36
C PHE A 142 16.08 8.11 7.04
N PHE A 143 16.77 6.97 6.92
CA PHE A 143 16.34 5.72 7.53
C PHE A 143 16.61 5.67 9.03
N THR A 144 17.72 6.26 9.50
CA THR A 144 18.03 6.36 10.94
C THR A 144 16.93 7.10 11.71
N ALA A 145 16.34 8.14 11.11
CA ALA A 145 15.21 8.88 11.68
C ALA A 145 13.88 8.10 11.71
N ARG A 146 13.84 6.86 11.17
CA ARG A 146 12.62 6.05 10.99
C ARG A 146 12.78 4.64 11.58
N PRO A 147 13.03 4.49 12.89
CA PRO A 147 13.26 3.19 13.52
C PRO A 147 12.04 2.26 13.43
N GLY A 148 10.81 2.79 13.39
CA GLY A 148 9.60 1.99 13.17
C GLY A 148 9.60 1.26 11.84
N LEU A 149 9.99 1.95 10.76
CA LEU A 149 10.13 1.35 9.44
C LEU A 149 11.20 0.24 9.44
N LEU A 150 12.36 0.49 10.06
CA LEU A 150 13.44 -0.50 10.14
C LEU A 150 13.01 -1.77 10.88
N ARG A 151 12.19 -1.64 11.93
CA ARG A 151 11.60 -2.79 12.64
C ARG A 151 10.62 -3.60 11.80
N LEU A 152 9.96 -2.97 10.82
CA LEU A 152 9.00 -3.64 9.94
C LEU A 152 9.63 -4.34 8.72
N LEU A 153 10.90 -4.07 8.40
CA LEU A 153 11.56 -4.72 7.25
C LEU A 153 11.52 -6.25 7.31
N PRO A 154 11.79 -6.93 8.45
CA PRO A 154 11.63 -8.37 8.55
C PRO A 154 10.20 -8.84 8.25
N HIS A 155 9.18 -8.08 8.68
CA HIS A 155 7.79 -8.40 8.37
C HIS A 155 7.51 -8.29 6.87
N PHE A 156 7.98 -7.24 6.19
CA PHE A 156 7.77 -7.10 4.74
C PHE A 156 8.48 -8.20 3.93
N HIS A 157 9.66 -8.64 4.38
CA HIS A 157 10.33 -9.82 3.81
C HIS A 157 9.53 -11.10 4.03
N GLY A 158 9.02 -11.32 5.24
CA GLY A 158 8.14 -12.46 5.53
C GLY A 158 6.86 -12.43 4.69
N PHE A 159 6.26 -11.26 4.52
CA PHE A 159 5.09 -11.07 3.64
C PHE A 159 5.42 -11.43 2.20
N HIS A 160 6.54 -10.93 1.65
CA HIS A 160 6.96 -11.25 0.28
C HIS A 160 7.18 -12.76 0.10
N GLN A 161 7.84 -13.42 1.05
CA GLN A 161 8.04 -14.87 1.03
C GLN A 161 6.72 -15.63 1.04
N ALA A 162 5.78 -15.25 1.91
CA ALA A 162 4.46 -15.89 2.00
C ALA A 162 3.59 -15.64 0.76
N ALA A 163 3.69 -14.45 0.15
CA ALA A 163 2.94 -14.10 -1.06
C ALA A 163 3.50 -14.72 -2.34
N THR A 164 4.76 -15.17 -2.33
CA THR A 164 5.44 -15.74 -3.51
C THR A 164 4.67 -16.96 -4.02
N GLY A 165 4.34 -16.95 -5.32
CA GLY A 165 3.53 -18.01 -5.95
C GLY A 165 2.02 -17.87 -5.78
N LEU A 166 1.56 -16.97 -4.91
CA LEU A 166 0.13 -16.65 -4.71
C LEU A 166 -0.30 -15.38 -5.47
N VAL A 167 0.65 -14.48 -5.74
CA VAL A 167 0.46 -13.28 -6.58
C VAL A 167 1.12 -13.46 -7.96
N PRO A 168 0.75 -12.66 -8.99
CA PRO A 168 1.44 -12.69 -10.28
C PRO A 168 2.95 -12.52 -10.12
N THR A 169 3.73 -13.30 -10.86
CA THR A 169 5.21 -13.31 -10.77
C THR A 169 5.81 -11.92 -10.86
N GLY A 170 5.39 -11.10 -11.85
CA GLY A 170 5.90 -9.74 -12.00
C GLY A 170 5.58 -8.81 -10.81
N MET A 171 4.51 -9.07 -10.07
CA MET A 171 4.20 -8.35 -8.84
C MET A 171 5.13 -8.78 -7.70
N SER A 172 5.34 -10.09 -7.54
CA SER A 172 6.30 -10.65 -6.57
C SER A 172 7.71 -10.11 -6.83
N ASP A 173 8.19 -10.21 -8.07
CA ASP A 173 9.52 -9.73 -8.47
C ASP A 173 9.69 -8.24 -8.20
N GLN A 174 8.66 -7.43 -8.45
CA GLN A 174 8.74 -5.99 -8.18
C GLN A 174 8.79 -5.71 -6.68
N LEU A 175 8.04 -6.44 -5.84
CA LEU A 175 8.13 -6.29 -4.39
C LEU A 175 9.52 -6.70 -3.88
N GLY A 176 10.04 -7.85 -4.31
CA GLY A 176 11.39 -8.31 -3.99
C GLY A 176 12.46 -7.28 -4.36
N TYR A 177 12.41 -6.75 -5.60
CA TYR A 177 13.35 -5.71 -6.05
C TYR A 177 13.31 -4.45 -5.18
N VAL A 178 12.12 -3.99 -4.78
CA VAL A 178 11.97 -2.82 -3.93
C VAL A 178 12.50 -3.09 -2.52
N LEU A 179 12.29 -4.29 -1.97
CA LEU A 179 12.83 -4.68 -0.67
C LEU A 179 14.36 -4.74 -0.69
N ASP A 180 14.96 -5.34 -1.72
CA ASP A 180 16.41 -5.39 -1.90
C ASP A 180 17.03 -3.98 -1.94
N LEU A 181 16.38 -3.05 -2.66
CA LEU A 181 16.81 -1.65 -2.71
C LEU A 181 16.71 -0.96 -1.35
N ILE A 182 15.67 -1.23 -0.56
CA ILE A 182 15.56 -0.69 0.80
C ILE A 182 16.69 -1.22 1.66
N ASP A 183 16.95 -2.52 1.63
CA ASP A 183 18.02 -3.11 2.44
C ASP A 183 19.39 -2.53 2.11
N GLN A 184 19.69 -2.35 0.82
CA GLN A 184 20.90 -1.70 0.38
C GLN A 184 20.98 -0.25 0.87
N THR A 185 19.88 0.49 0.80
CA THR A 185 19.84 1.92 1.17
C THR A 185 19.86 2.12 2.69
N ALA A 186 19.32 1.18 3.46
CA ALA A 186 19.19 1.25 4.90
C ALA A 186 20.27 0.46 5.66
N ALA A 187 21.23 -0.18 4.97
CA ALA A 187 22.20 -1.10 5.56
C ALA A 187 22.94 -0.49 6.75
N THR A 188 23.49 0.72 6.60
CA THR A 188 24.24 1.41 7.64
C THR A 188 23.35 1.79 8.83
N ALA A 189 22.16 2.33 8.58
CA ALA A 189 21.17 2.64 9.62
C ALA A 189 20.77 1.39 10.42
N ARG A 190 20.63 0.22 9.76
CA ARG A 190 20.32 -1.06 10.41
C ARG A 190 21.45 -1.53 11.31
N THR A 191 22.70 -1.45 10.87
CA THR A 191 23.87 -1.81 11.69
C THR A 191 23.92 -0.97 12.98
N ARG A 192 23.70 0.35 12.88
CA ARG A 192 23.69 1.23 14.06
C ARG A 192 22.54 0.93 15.02
N MET A 193 21.38 0.50 14.52
CA MET A 193 20.25 0.10 15.36
C MET A 193 20.53 -1.20 16.15
N GLN A 194 21.42 -2.05 15.65
CA GLN A 194 21.80 -3.32 16.28
C GLN A 194 22.97 -3.19 17.26
N GLU A 195 23.71 -2.08 17.23
CA GLU A 195 24.74 -1.78 18.22
C GLU A 195 24.08 -1.21 19.49
N PRO A 196 24.13 -1.92 20.65
CA PRO A 196 23.68 -1.33 21.91
C PRO A 196 24.55 -0.11 22.21
N GLY A 197 23.90 1.00 22.57
CA GLY A 197 24.53 2.31 22.75
C GLY A 197 25.86 2.25 23.52
N ARG A 198 26.90 2.79 22.91
CA ARG A 198 28.13 3.20 23.61
C ARG A 198 27.89 4.48 24.39
#